data_AF-A0A7K3XP65-F1
#
_entry.id   AF-A0A7K3XP65-F1
#
_cell.length_a   1.000
_cell.length_b   1.000
_cell.length_c   1.000
_cell.angle_alpha   90.00
_cell.angle_beta   90.00
_cell.angle_gamma   90.00
#
_symmetry.space_group_name_H-M   'P 1'
#
loop_
_entity.id
_entity.type
_entity.pdbx_description
1 polymer ?
#
loop_
_entity_poly.entity_id
_entity_poly.type
_entity_poly.pdbx_seq_one_letter_code
_entity_poly.pdbx_strand_id
1 'polypeptide(L)'
;LPRELKLVSHPNEGFVLKGYLTAEFENIGIKWENLQTQSRKYSADSPAAFALGKADAFDYEVELVMSDNDQAIIELSNIQNEKVDIVLDKTLQQLRVNRFQSGEQSFSADFPAEIKAPANIKDTVLVRLVIDQSSVEVFLDEGMLQVTNIVFPLEIYNKVTIKSGKEVSVIKSKVRKLKSIWR
;
A
#
# COMPACT_ATOMS: atom_id res chain seq x y z
N LEU A 1 -1.79 2.19 -13.93
CA LEU A 1 -0.55 1.57 -14.49
C LEU A 1 -0.91 0.39 -15.40
N PRO A 2 -0.10 0.03 -16.44
CA PRO A 2 -0.31 -1.19 -17.22
C PRO A 2 -0.25 -2.44 -16.33
N ARG A 3 -1.09 -3.45 -16.62
CA ARG A 3 -1.15 -4.68 -15.84
C ARG A 3 -1.21 -5.92 -16.71
N GLU A 4 -0.48 -6.95 -16.30
CA GLU A 4 -0.74 -8.31 -16.77
C GLU A 4 -1.96 -8.87 -16.03
N LEU A 5 -2.87 -9.49 -16.77
CA LEU A 5 -4.07 -10.13 -16.23
C LEU A 5 -3.96 -11.65 -16.37
N LYS A 6 -4.19 -12.37 -15.27
CA LYS A 6 -4.15 -13.84 -15.22
C LYS A 6 -5.33 -14.36 -14.42
N LEU A 7 -5.98 -15.41 -14.89
CA LEU A 7 -6.97 -16.13 -14.10
C LEU A 7 -6.25 -17.18 -13.25
N VAL A 8 -6.46 -17.17 -11.94
CA VAL A 8 -5.79 -18.09 -11.01
C VAL A 8 -6.80 -18.78 -10.11
N SER A 9 -6.51 -20.02 -9.71
CA SER A 9 -7.35 -20.75 -8.77
C SER A 9 -7.17 -20.20 -7.35
N HIS A 10 -8.28 -19.95 -6.65
CA HIS A 10 -8.33 -19.55 -5.26
C HIS A 10 -9.01 -20.65 -4.43
N PRO A 11 -8.42 -21.10 -3.31
CA PRO A 11 -8.91 -22.26 -2.56
C PRO A 11 -10.40 -22.20 -2.18
N ASN A 12 -10.91 -20.99 -1.93
CA ASN A 12 -12.27 -20.76 -1.42
C ASN A 12 -13.18 -20.02 -2.40
N GLU A 13 -12.64 -19.48 -3.51
CA GLU A 13 -13.39 -18.59 -4.43
C GLU A 13 -13.40 -19.10 -5.88
N GLY A 14 -12.88 -20.31 -6.12
CA GLY A 14 -12.82 -20.89 -7.45
C GLY A 14 -11.73 -20.22 -8.28
N PHE A 15 -12.09 -19.30 -9.17
CA PHE A 15 -11.14 -18.56 -9.99
C PHE A 15 -11.23 -17.06 -9.74
N VAL A 16 -10.09 -16.42 -9.55
CA VAL A 16 -9.98 -14.97 -9.35
C VAL A 16 -9.08 -14.35 -10.41
N LEU A 17 -9.38 -13.10 -10.78
CA LEU A 17 -8.55 -12.33 -11.70
C LEU A 17 -7.37 -11.71 -10.93
N LYS A 18 -6.17 -12.25 -11.13
CA LYS A 18 -4.92 -11.66 -10.65
C LYS A 18 -4.49 -10.56 -11.64
N GLY A 19 -4.25 -9.35 -11.13
CA GLY A 19 -3.80 -8.21 -11.92
C GLY A 19 -2.58 -7.56 -11.29
N TYR A 20 -1.44 -7.59 -11.97
CA TYR A 20 -0.18 -7.08 -11.43
C TYR A 20 0.60 -6.23 -12.43
N LEU A 21 1.52 -5.42 -11.94
CA LEU A 21 2.34 -4.51 -12.74
C LEU A 21 3.12 -5.30 -13.80
N THR A 22 3.19 -4.76 -15.02
CA THR A 22 3.92 -5.42 -16.12
C THR A 22 5.43 -5.38 -15.90
N ALA A 23 6.16 -6.28 -16.56
CA ALA A 23 7.61 -6.31 -16.48
C ALA A 23 8.27 -4.98 -16.93
N GLU A 24 7.65 -4.24 -17.85
CA GLU A 24 8.15 -2.93 -18.29
C GLU A 24 8.16 -1.89 -17.16
N PHE A 25 7.23 -1.98 -16.21
CA PHE A 25 7.21 -1.09 -15.04
C PHE A 25 8.49 -1.21 -14.21
N GLU A 26 9.10 -2.42 -14.19
CA GLU A 26 10.36 -2.65 -13.49
C GLU A 26 11.54 -1.84 -14.04
N ASN A 27 11.44 -1.35 -15.28
CA ASN A 27 12.49 -0.55 -15.91
C ASN A 27 12.42 0.94 -15.53
N ILE A 28 11.34 1.42 -14.92
CA ILE A 28 11.14 2.83 -14.56
C ILE A 28 11.87 3.18 -13.26
N GLY A 29 11.90 2.24 -12.30
CA GLY A 29 12.58 2.40 -11.01
C GLY A 29 13.86 1.57 -10.96
N ILE A 30 15.01 2.21 -11.23
CA ILE A 30 16.26 1.51 -11.54
C ILE A 30 16.92 0.85 -10.32
N LYS A 31 16.65 1.32 -9.09
CA LYS A 31 17.29 0.78 -7.89
C LYS A 31 16.36 0.76 -6.67
N TRP A 32 16.22 -0.43 -6.07
CA TRP A 32 15.61 -0.59 -4.76
C TRP A 32 16.56 -0.17 -3.64
N GLU A 33 16.04 0.61 -2.70
CA GLU A 33 16.66 1.01 -1.45
C GLU A 33 15.97 0.23 -0.32
N ASN A 34 16.72 -0.54 0.45
CA ASN A 34 16.16 -1.27 1.59
C ASN A 34 15.91 -0.30 2.75
N LEU A 35 14.68 -0.27 3.25
CA LEU A 35 14.27 0.48 4.44
C LEU A 35 14.40 -0.39 5.70
N GLN A 36 14.17 -1.71 5.54
CA GLN A 36 14.38 -2.70 6.57
C GLN A 36 14.69 -4.07 5.95
N THR A 37 15.70 -4.76 6.48
CA THR A 37 16.14 -6.09 6.02
C THR A 37 16.00 -7.19 7.06
N GLN A 38 15.75 -6.82 8.33
CA GLN A 38 15.60 -7.76 9.44
C GLN A 38 14.18 -7.68 9.97
N SER A 39 13.63 -8.83 10.35
CA SER A 39 12.31 -8.90 10.97
C SER A 39 12.29 -8.14 12.29
N ARG A 40 11.31 -7.23 12.44
CA ARG A 40 11.06 -6.48 13.68
C ARG A 40 9.57 -6.36 13.92
N LYS A 41 9.20 -6.44 15.20
CA LYS A 41 7.82 -6.31 15.69
C LYS A 41 7.50 -4.86 16.01
N TYR A 42 6.29 -4.45 15.69
CA TYR A 42 5.75 -3.11 15.88
C TYR A 42 4.32 -3.18 16.42
N SER A 43 3.88 -2.11 17.08
CA SER A 43 2.54 -1.96 17.65
C SER A 43 2.06 -0.52 17.46
N ALA A 44 0.87 -0.21 17.97
CA ALA A 44 0.35 1.17 17.98
C ALA A 44 1.27 2.14 18.75
N ASP A 45 1.84 1.69 19.88
CA ASP A 45 2.68 2.52 20.75
C ASP A 45 4.11 2.67 20.22
N SER A 46 4.56 1.72 19.39
CA SER A 46 5.88 1.74 18.76
C SER A 46 5.72 1.34 17.29
N PRO A 47 5.26 2.28 16.43
CA PRO A 47 5.02 1.99 15.02
C PRO A 47 6.32 1.97 14.23
N ALA A 48 6.35 1.23 13.13
CA ALA A 48 7.42 1.37 12.15
C ALA A 48 7.21 2.70 11.41
N ALA A 49 8.28 3.44 11.17
CA ALA A 49 8.23 4.69 10.40
C ALA A 49 9.40 4.73 9.42
N PHE A 50 9.08 4.89 8.13
CA PHE A 50 10.06 4.93 7.06
C PHE A 50 9.89 6.20 6.23
N ALA A 51 10.98 6.94 6.02
CA ALA A 51 11.03 8.03 5.06
C ALA A 51 11.37 7.47 3.68
N LEU A 52 10.57 7.82 2.66
CA LEU A 52 10.78 7.37 1.28
C LEU A 52 11.78 8.25 0.51
N GLY A 53 12.08 9.43 1.06
CA GLY A 53 12.97 10.43 0.47
C GLY A 53 12.21 11.43 -0.42
N LYS A 54 12.94 12.08 -1.33
CA LYS A 54 12.39 13.08 -2.26
C LYS A 54 12.32 12.51 -3.67
N ALA A 55 11.13 12.41 -4.24
CA ALA A 55 10.84 12.04 -5.62
C ALA A 55 9.40 12.45 -5.96
N ASP A 56 9.04 12.40 -7.25
CA ASP A 56 7.68 12.69 -7.71
C ASP A 56 6.76 11.47 -7.67
N ALA A 57 7.33 10.28 -7.51
CA ALA A 57 6.59 9.03 -7.33
C ALA A 57 7.48 7.97 -6.66
N PHE A 58 6.85 7.03 -5.99
CA PHE A 58 7.49 5.93 -5.27
C PHE A 58 6.84 4.59 -5.64
N ASP A 59 7.66 3.55 -5.62
CA ASP A 59 7.21 2.16 -5.59
C ASP A 59 7.76 1.53 -4.32
N TYR A 60 6.86 1.12 -3.45
CA TYR A 60 7.13 0.68 -2.09
C TYR A 60 6.64 -0.75 -1.90
N GLU A 61 7.48 -1.61 -1.33
CA GLU A 61 7.12 -2.98 -0.99
C GLU A 61 7.38 -3.23 0.49
N VAL A 62 6.45 -3.96 1.11
CA VAL A 62 6.59 -4.45 2.48
C VAL A 62 5.98 -5.85 2.61
N GLU A 63 6.69 -6.72 3.31
CA GLU A 63 6.19 -8.02 3.73
C GLU A 63 5.88 -7.95 5.23
N LEU A 64 4.63 -8.25 5.57
CA LEU A 64 4.10 -8.18 6.93
C LEU A 64 3.74 -9.57 7.42
N VAL A 65 3.98 -9.83 8.70
CA VAL A 65 3.37 -10.94 9.43
C VAL A 65 2.43 -10.39 10.48
N MET A 66 1.17 -10.82 10.44
CA MET A 66 0.08 -10.30 11.26
C MET A 66 -0.43 -11.33 12.26
N SER A 67 -0.66 -10.86 13.49
CA SER A 67 -1.31 -11.64 14.54
C SER A 67 -2.76 -12.00 14.18
N ASP A 68 -3.26 -13.11 14.71
CA ASP A 68 -4.66 -13.50 14.55
C ASP A 68 -5.62 -12.51 15.21
N ASN A 69 -6.79 -12.33 14.57
CA ASN A 69 -7.84 -11.41 15.01
C ASN A 69 -7.29 -10.00 15.30
N ASP A 70 -6.47 -9.47 14.39
CA ASP A 70 -5.88 -8.13 14.45
C ASP A 70 -5.98 -7.42 13.09
N GLN A 71 -5.65 -6.14 13.07
CA GLN A 71 -5.57 -5.32 11.86
C GLN A 71 -4.21 -4.60 11.81
N ALA A 72 -3.61 -4.56 10.62
CA ALA A 72 -2.42 -3.75 10.36
C ALA A 72 -2.83 -2.52 9.55
N ILE A 73 -2.30 -1.36 9.92
CA ILE A 73 -2.53 -0.09 9.23
C ILE A 73 -1.20 0.35 8.62
N ILE A 74 -1.19 0.55 7.31
CA ILE A 74 -0.12 1.21 6.57
C ILE A 74 -0.63 2.62 6.23
N GLU A 75 -0.11 3.60 6.95
CA GLU A 75 -0.41 5.02 6.75
C GLU A 75 0.63 5.61 5.78
N LEU A 76 0.16 6.15 4.66
CA LEU A 76 0.94 7.04 3.80
C LEU A 76 0.68 8.47 4.25
N SER A 77 1.73 9.25 4.52
CA SER A 77 1.59 10.64 4.94
C SER A 77 2.66 11.56 4.39
N ASN A 78 2.43 12.87 4.48
CA ASN A 78 3.36 13.92 4.11
C ASN A 78 3.51 14.98 5.22
N ILE A 79 4.30 16.03 4.96
CA ILE A 79 4.58 17.10 5.93
C ILE A 79 3.36 18.01 6.20
N GLN A 80 2.38 18.01 5.30
CA GLN A 80 1.12 18.74 5.46
C GLN A 80 0.10 17.99 6.33
N ASN A 81 0.48 16.82 6.89
CA ASN A 81 -0.38 15.89 7.63
C ASN A 81 -1.55 15.32 6.81
N GLU A 82 -1.47 15.41 5.48
CA GLU A 82 -2.38 14.69 4.59
C GLU A 82 -1.98 13.22 4.57
N LYS A 83 -2.98 12.33 4.47
CA LYS A 83 -2.74 10.90 4.56
C LYS A 83 -3.76 10.02 3.86
N VAL A 84 -3.32 8.79 3.60
CA VAL A 84 -4.14 7.66 3.18
C VAL A 84 -3.82 6.47 4.08
N ASP A 85 -4.85 5.90 4.70
CA ASP A 85 -4.69 4.70 5.53
C ASP A 85 -5.11 3.46 4.73
N ILE A 86 -4.18 2.52 4.55
CA ILE A 86 -4.45 1.18 4.03
C ILE A 86 -4.54 0.21 5.21
N VAL A 87 -5.72 -0.35 5.44
CA VAL A 87 -6.01 -1.26 6.55
C VAL A 87 -6.17 -2.68 6.04
N LEU A 88 -5.31 -3.57 6.51
CA LEU A 88 -5.45 -5.01 6.36
C LEU A 88 -6.17 -5.54 7.60
N ASP A 89 -7.40 -6.02 7.45
CA ASP A 89 -8.22 -6.51 8.56
C ASP A 89 -8.34 -8.03 8.47
N LYS A 90 -7.58 -8.74 9.30
CA LYS A 90 -7.58 -10.21 9.33
C LYS A 90 -8.84 -10.79 9.97
N THR A 91 -9.51 -10.00 10.82
CA THR A 91 -10.75 -10.42 11.49
C THR A 91 -11.92 -10.39 10.51
N LEU A 92 -12.04 -9.28 9.75
CA LEU A 92 -13.11 -9.10 8.77
C LEU A 92 -12.77 -9.69 7.40
N GLN A 93 -11.52 -10.12 7.18
CA GLN A 93 -11.02 -10.58 5.88
C GLN A 93 -11.27 -9.52 4.80
N GLN A 94 -10.79 -8.31 5.08
CA GLN A 94 -11.02 -7.13 4.26
C GLN A 94 -9.76 -6.27 4.12
N LEU A 95 -9.60 -5.70 2.93
CA LEU A 95 -8.78 -4.53 2.69
C LEU A 95 -9.69 -3.30 2.78
N ARG A 96 -9.25 -2.27 3.51
CA ARG A 96 -9.89 -0.95 3.51
C ARG A 96 -8.87 0.11 3.13
N VAL A 97 -9.27 1.10 2.33
CA VAL A 97 -8.45 2.26 2.01
C VAL A 97 -9.23 3.51 2.35
N ASN A 98 -8.77 4.26 3.34
CA ASN A 98 -9.39 5.48 3.81
C ASN A 98 -8.64 6.70 3.22
N ARG A 99 -9.37 7.52 2.47
CA ARG A 99 -8.87 8.76 1.86
C ARG A 99 -9.61 10.02 2.34
N PHE A 100 -10.20 10.00 3.55
CA PHE A 100 -10.91 11.16 4.12
C PHE A 100 -9.99 12.36 4.42
N GLN A 101 -8.67 12.17 4.41
CA GLN A 101 -7.65 13.19 4.66
C GLN A 101 -6.59 13.22 3.57
N SER A 102 -6.97 12.85 2.32
CA SER A 102 -6.02 12.70 1.21
C SER A 102 -5.61 14.01 0.53
N GLY A 103 -5.86 15.16 1.17
CA GLY A 103 -5.60 16.50 0.63
C GLY A 103 -6.84 17.18 0.08
N GLU A 104 -6.74 17.76 -1.12
CA GLU A 104 -7.83 18.47 -1.77
C GLU A 104 -9.01 17.54 -2.07
N GLN A 105 -10.20 17.94 -1.63
CA GLN A 105 -11.42 17.14 -1.71
C GLN A 105 -12.70 17.99 -1.84
N SER A 106 -12.58 19.33 -1.88
CA SER A 106 -13.72 20.26 -1.90
C SER A 106 -14.52 20.22 -3.19
N PHE A 107 -13.98 19.63 -4.25
CA PHE A 107 -14.62 19.51 -5.55
C PHE A 107 -15.78 18.51 -5.58
N SER A 108 -15.88 17.57 -4.62
CA SER A 108 -17.01 16.63 -4.55
C SER A 108 -17.19 16.07 -3.14
N ALA A 109 -18.44 16.08 -2.67
CA ALA A 109 -18.81 15.49 -1.37
C ALA A 109 -18.63 13.96 -1.32
N ASP A 110 -18.67 13.28 -2.48
CA ASP A 110 -18.52 11.82 -2.57
C ASP A 110 -17.05 11.37 -2.71
N PHE A 111 -16.14 12.33 -2.91
CA PHE A 111 -14.72 12.02 -3.05
C PHE A 111 -14.10 11.46 -1.76
N PRO A 112 -14.19 12.12 -0.59
CA PRO A 112 -13.67 11.57 0.64
C PRO A 112 -14.45 10.30 1.01
N ALA A 113 -13.76 9.16 1.01
CA ALA A 113 -14.40 7.86 1.15
C ALA A 113 -13.47 6.83 1.81
N GLU A 114 -14.06 5.75 2.30
CA GLU A 114 -13.37 4.51 2.61
C GLU A 114 -13.76 3.45 1.59
N ILE A 115 -12.79 2.98 0.80
CA ILE A 115 -12.98 1.87 -0.13
C ILE A 115 -12.83 0.57 0.66
N LYS A 116 -13.71 -0.41 0.41
CA LYS A 116 -13.67 -1.73 1.04
C LYS A 116 -13.63 -2.80 -0.03
N ALA A 117 -12.75 -3.78 0.13
CA ALA A 117 -12.69 -4.95 -0.73
C ALA A 117 -12.54 -6.22 0.11
N PRO A 118 -13.29 -7.30 -0.18
CA PRO A 118 -13.00 -8.61 0.38
C PRO A 118 -11.56 -9.01 0.09
N ALA A 119 -10.86 -9.52 1.08
CA ALA A 119 -9.45 -9.90 0.96
C ALA A 119 -9.16 -11.12 1.82
N ASN A 120 -8.54 -12.14 1.23
CA ASN A 120 -8.01 -13.26 1.99
C ASN A 120 -6.70 -12.85 2.68
N ILE A 121 -6.82 -12.24 3.87
CA ILE A 121 -5.69 -11.77 4.67
C ILE A 121 -5.09 -12.97 5.41
N LYS A 122 -3.94 -13.42 4.92
CA LYS A 122 -3.14 -14.53 5.48
C LYS A 122 -2.25 -14.06 6.63
N ASP A 123 -1.53 -15.00 7.23
CA ASP A 123 -0.52 -14.71 8.26
C ASP A 123 0.58 -13.81 7.72
N THR A 124 1.07 -14.11 6.52
CA THR A 124 2.04 -13.30 5.79
C THR A 124 1.35 -12.64 4.61
N VAL A 125 1.51 -11.32 4.48
CA VAL A 125 0.95 -10.54 3.38
C VAL A 125 2.05 -9.73 2.72
N LEU A 126 2.16 -9.84 1.40
CA LEU A 126 3.01 -8.96 0.61
C LEU A 126 2.16 -7.77 0.14
N VAL A 127 2.57 -6.56 0.49
CA VAL A 127 1.94 -5.32 0.02
C VAL A 127 2.91 -4.58 -0.88
N ARG A 128 2.43 -4.21 -2.06
CA ARG A 128 3.11 -3.25 -2.94
C ARG A 128 2.24 -2.04 -3.15
N LEU A 129 2.81 -0.86 -2.99
CA LEU A 129 2.17 0.42 -3.16
C LEU A 129 2.90 1.19 -4.27
N VAL A 130 2.15 1.67 -5.26
CA VAL A 130 2.66 2.70 -6.17
C VAL A 130 2.00 4.01 -5.81
N ILE A 131 2.84 4.99 -5.46
CA ILE A 131 2.46 6.29 -4.91
C ILE A 131 2.91 7.33 -5.93
N ASP A 132 1.95 7.99 -6.56
CA ASP A 132 2.17 9.06 -7.52
C ASP A 132 1.47 10.34 -7.02
N GLN A 133 1.72 11.47 -7.68
CA GLN A 133 1.22 12.79 -7.26
C GLN A 133 -0.30 12.85 -7.06
N SER A 134 -1.06 12.04 -7.81
CA SER A 134 -2.54 12.00 -7.74
C SER A 134 -3.11 10.59 -7.68
N SER A 135 -2.30 9.58 -7.36
CA SER A 135 -2.81 8.22 -7.23
C SER A 135 -2.05 7.37 -6.21
N VAL A 136 -2.78 6.44 -5.60
CA VAL A 136 -2.23 5.35 -4.78
C VAL A 136 -2.81 4.04 -5.30
N GLU A 137 -1.95 3.20 -5.88
CA GLU A 137 -2.29 1.85 -6.31
C GLU A 137 -1.79 0.84 -5.26
N VAL A 138 -2.70 -0.01 -4.76
CA VAL A 138 -2.44 -1.03 -3.75
C VAL A 138 -2.51 -2.40 -4.41
N PHE A 139 -1.50 -3.24 -4.20
CA PHE A 139 -1.47 -4.63 -4.64
C PHE A 139 -1.15 -5.53 -3.45
N LEU A 140 -2.03 -6.50 -3.18
CA LEU A 140 -1.78 -7.55 -2.19
C LEU A 140 -1.37 -8.84 -2.89
N ASP A 141 -0.41 -9.55 -2.30
CA ASP A 141 0.02 -10.89 -2.70
C ASP A 141 0.26 -10.98 -4.22
N GLU A 142 1.09 -10.06 -4.72
CA GLU A 142 1.40 -9.95 -6.15
C GLU A 142 0.17 -9.71 -7.05
N GLY A 143 -0.84 -8.99 -6.56
CA GLY A 143 -2.02 -8.60 -7.35
C GLY A 143 -3.17 -9.60 -7.29
N MET A 144 -3.20 -10.51 -6.30
CA MET A 144 -4.39 -11.30 -5.98
C MET A 144 -5.58 -10.42 -5.60
N LEU A 145 -5.29 -9.28 -4.97
CA LEU A 145 -6.21 -8.17 -4.82
C LEU A 145 -5.49 -6.88 -5.24
N GLN A 146 -6.22 -6.00 -5.90
CA GLN A 146 -5.73 -4.68 -6.27
C GLN A 146 -6.81 -3.63 -6.05
N VAL A 147 -6.42 -2.44 -5.61
CA VAL A 147 -7.29 -1.28 -5.46
C VAL A 147 -6.56 -0.04 -5.95
N THR A 148 -7.22 0.74 -6.80
CA THR A 148 -6.70 2.02 -7.30
C THR A 148 -7.47 3.16 -6.65
N ASN A 149 -6.74 4.14 -6.12
CA ASN A 149 -7.29 5.32 -5.46
C ASN A 149 -6.76 6.57 -6.14
N ILE A 150 -7.67 7.44 -6.59
CA ILE A 150 -7.32 8.82 -6.95
C ILE A 150 -7.26 9.64 -5.66
N VAL A 151 -6.23 10.48 -5.54
CA VAL A 151 -5.94 11.37 -4.40
C VAL A 151 -5.45 12.73 -4.94
N PHE A 152 -5.51 13.78 -4.12
CA PHE A 152 -5.02 15.11 -4.50
C PHE A 152 -4.27 15.79 -3.35
N PRO A 153 -3.17 15.21 -2.86
CA PRO A 153 -2.39 15.84 -1.79
C PRO A 153 -1.65 17.08 -2.31
N LEU A 154 -1.47 18.07 -1.42
CA LEU A 154 -0.65 19.25 -1.70
C LEU A 154 0.84 18.90 -1.85
N GLU A 155 1.29 17.84 -1.17
CA GLU A 155 2.64 17.29 -1.32
C GLU A 155 2.60 15.76 -1.43
N ILE A 156 3.55 15.15 -2.13
CA ILE A 156 3.57 13.69 -2.24
C ILE A 156 3.70 13.02 -0.87
N TYR A 157 2.96 11.91 -0.66
CA TYR A 157 3.16 11.06 0.51
C TYR A 157 4.55 10.44 0.46
N ASN A 158 5.43 10.90 1.35
CA ASN A 158 6.84 10.52 1.39
C ASN A 158 7.23 9.84 2.71
N LYS A 159 6.25 9.49 3.54
CA LYS A 159 6.42 8.74 4.77
C LYS A 159 5.44 7.57 4.80
N VAL A 160 5.94 6.42 5.24
CA VAL A 160 5.13 5.24 5.54
C VAL A 160 5.21 4.96 7.03
N THR A 161 4.05 4.80 7.67
CA THR A 161 3.95 4.36 9.06
C THR A 161 3.14 3.08 9.15
N ILE A 162 3.67 2.07 9.85
CA ILE A 162 3.02 0.76 9.99
C ILE A 162 2.77 0.47 11.46
N LYS A 163 1.52 0.17 11.80
CA LYS A 163 1.06 -0.07 13.17
C LYS A 163 0.00 -1.15 13.23
N SER A 164 -0.19 -1.73 14.41
CA SER A 164 -1.19 -2.77 14.69
C SER A 164 -1.78 -2.56 16.08
N GLY A 165 -3.02 -3.00 16.29
CA GLY A 165 -3.65 -2.95 17.62
C GLY A 165 -2.96 -3.87 18.62
N LYS A 166 -2.51 -5.06 18.16
CA LYS A 166 -1.67 -5.96 18.94
C LYS A 166 -0.22 -5.84 18.46
N GLU A 167 0.12 -6.59 17.42
CA GLU A 167 1.48 -6.71 16.93
C GLU A 167 1.48 -7.04 15.44
N VAL A 168 2.33 -6.33 14.69
CA VAL A 168 2.69 -6.63 13.31
C VAL A 168 4.20 -6.73 13.19
N SER A 169 4.69 -7.78 12.55
CA SER A 169 6.11 -7.86 12.20
C SER A 169 6.30 -7.33 10.78
N VAL A 170 7.17 -6.34 10.63
CA VAL A 170 7.71 -5.98 9.31
C VAL A 170 8.89 -6.92 9.06
N ILE A 171 8.78 -7.80 8.08
CA ILE A 171 9.85 -8.76 7.76
C ILE A 171 10.95 -8.06 6.97
N LYS A 172 10.53 -7.37 5.91
CA LYS A 172 11.38 -6.56 5.05
C LYS A 172 10.56 -5.45 4.42
N SER A 173 11.21 -4.32 4.16
CA SER A 173 10.62 -3.20 3.45
C SER A 173 11.67 -2.53 2.57
N LYS A 174 11.25 -2.10 1.38
CA LYS A 174 12.10 -1.41 0.42
C LYS A 174 11.28 -0.40 -0.37
N VAL A 175 11.95 0.60 -0.89
CA VAL A 175 11.38 1.62 -1.77
C VAL A 175 12.27 1.82 -2.97
N ARG A 176 11.70 2.19 -4.11
CA ARG A 176 12.45 2.82 -5.19
C ARG A 176 11.74 4.10 -5.62
N LYS A 177 12.54 5.09 -5.98
CA LYS A 177 12.08 6.37 -6.51
C LYS A 177 11.82 6.20 -8.00
N LEU A 178 10.65 6.63 -8.46
CA LEU A 178 10.28 6.56 -9.86
C LEU A 178 10.63 7.89 -10.52
N LYS A 179 11.20 7.83 -11.73
CA LYS A 179 11.49 9.01 -12.53
C LYS A 179 10.28 9.38 -13.37
N SER A 180 10.11 10.67 -13.64
CA SER A 180 9.13 11.15 -14.62
C SER A 180 9.39 10.48 -15.98
N ILE A 181 8.29 10.11 -16.66
CA ILE A 181 8.29 9.57 -18.02
C ILE A 181 8.00 10.65 -19.07
N TRP A 182 7.68 11.87 -18.65
CA TRP A 182 7.48 13.01 -19.54
C TRP A 182 8.82 13.46 -20.14
N ARG A 183 8.80 13.83 -21.43
CA ARG A 183 9.96 14.33 -22.19
C ARG A 183 9.78 15.80 -22.52
#